data_AF-A0AAN5CG32-F1
#
_entry.id   AF-A0AAN5CG32-F1
#
_cell.length_a   1.000
_cell.length_b   1.000
_cell.length_c   1.000
_cell.angle_alpha   90.00
_cell.angle_beta   90.00
_cell.angle_gamma   90.00
#
_symmetry.space_group_name_H-M   'P 1'
#
loop_
_entity.id
_entity.type
_entity.pdbx_description
1 polymer ?
#
loop_
_entity_poly.entity_id
_entity_poly.type
_entity_poly.pdbx_seq_one_letter_code
_entity_poly.pdbx_strand_id
1 'polypeptide(L)' 'QDKFARYWILSHHIYSQAKRHEVIKHAKAYGLSGFSTPGMPAVIVLQGEAKLVQDYWSYIRTMFGTR' A
#
# COMPACT_ATOMS: atom_id res chain seq x y z
N GLN A 1 12.68 -14.83 -13.79
CA GLN A 1 13.33 -14.06 -12.71
C GLN A 1 12.25 -13.17 -12.11
N ASP A 2 11.77 -13.52 -10.93
CA ASP A 2 10.72 -12.75 -10.26
C ASP A 2 11.30 -11.39 -9.88
N LYS A 3 10.79 -10.34 -10.55
CA LYS A 3 11.27 -8.98 -10.33
C LYS A 3 10.74 -8.52 -8.98
N PHE A 4 11.63 -8.01 -8.14
CA PHE A 4 11.25 -7.34 -6.91
C PHE A 4 10.81 -5.90 -7.23
N ALA A 5 9.77 -5.40 -6.59
CA ALA A 5 9.32 -4.02 -6.73
C ALA A 5 9.09 -3.36 -5.36
N ARG A 6 9.25 -2.03 -5.33
CA ARG A 6 8.89 -1.17 -4.19
C ARG A 6 8.06 0.00 -4.69
N TYR A 7 6.85 0.15 -4.15
CA TYR A 7 5.97 1.27 -4.47
C TYR A 7 5.96 2.27 -3.33
N TRP A 8 5.99 3.55 -3.69
CA TRP A 8 5.83 4.69 -2.80
C TRP A 8 4.52 5.36 -3.16
N ILE A 9 3.53 5.22 -2.30
CA ILE A 9 2.18 5.73 -2.53
C ILE A 9 2.00 6.94 -1.61
N LEU A 10 1.83 8.10 -2.23
CA LEU A 10 1.45 9.32 -1.54
C LEU A 10 -0.06 9.45 -1.64
N SER A 11 -0.74 9.59 -0.50
CA SER A 11 -2.19 9.73 -0.47
C SER A 11 -2.63 10.83 0.48
N HIS A 12 -3.37 11.78 -0.07
CA HIS A 12 -4.09 12.79 0.70
C HIS A 12 -5.45 12.28 1.21
N HIS A 13 -5.79 10.99 1.00
CA HIS A 13 -7.11 10.46 1.38
C HIS A 13 -7.05 9.45 2.55
N ILE A 14 -5.85 9.13 3.04
CA ILE A 14 -5.62 8.10 4.08
C ILE A 14 -5.35 8.74 5.45
N TYR A 15 -6.39 9.38 5.99
CA TYR A 15 -6.34 10.04 7.32
C TYR A 15 -6.67 9.09 8.48
N SER A 16 -7.56 8.12 8.27
CA SER A 16 -8.02 7.21 9.33
C SER A 16 -6.94 6.21 9.73
N GLN A 17 -6.68 6.11 11.03
CA GLN A 17 -5.77 5.11 11.59
C GLN A 17 -6.24 3.69 11.30
N ALA A 18 -7.54 3.43 11.37
CA ALA A 18 -8.11 2.12 11.07
C ALA A 18 -7.82 1.70 9.63
N LYS A 19 -8.03 2.62 8.67
CA LYS A 19 -7.73 2.39 7.25
C LYS A 19 -6.24 2.09 7.03
N ARG A 20 -5.33 2.84 7.67
CA ARG A 20 -3.88 2.57 7.58
C ARG A 20 -3.51 1.18 8.11
N HIS A 21 -4.05 0.80 9.27
CA HIS A 21 -3.80 -0.52 9.83
C HIS A 21 -4.35 -1.64 8.93
N GLU A 22 -5.50 -1.42 8.30
CA GLU A 22 -6.10 -2.36 7.36
C GLU A 22 -5.20 -2.57 6.13
N VAL A 23 -4.63 -1.50 5.56
CA VAL A 23 -3.64 -1.61 4.47
C VAL A 23 -2.47 -2.50 4.88
N ILE A 24 -1.84 -2.22 6.02
CA ILE A 24 -0.67 -3.02 6.45
C ILE A 24 -1.05 -4.46 6.78
N LYS A 25 -2.23 -4.69 7.38
CA LYS A 25 -2.73 -6.03 7.67
C LYS A 25 -2.97 -6.83 6.38
N HIS A 26 -3.61 -6.23 5.39
CA HIS A 26 -3.90 -6.89 4.12
C HIS A 26 -2.62 -7.11 3.28
N ALA A 27 -1.69 -6.15 3.27
CA ALA A 27 -0.39 -6.31 2.63
C ALA A 27 0.35 -7.54 3.15
N LYS A 28 0.37 -7.75 4.48
CA LYS A 28 0.98 -8.94 5.10
C LYS A 28 0.29 -10.23 4.67
N ALA A 29 -1.04 -10.25 4.59
CA ALA A 29 -1.79 -11.41 4.11
C ALA A 29 -1.49 -11.73 2.63
N TYR A 30 -1.15 -10.71 1.84
CA TYR A 30 -0.72 -10.84 0.44
C TYR A 30 0.75 -11.25 0.27
N GLY A 31 1.49 -11.50 1.36
CA GLY A 31 2.92 -11.80 1.33
C GLY A 31 3.82 -10.59 1.07
N LEU A 32 3.29 -9.37 1.19
CA LEU A 32 4.02 -8.12 1.00
C LEU A 32 4.50 -7.55 2.34
N SER A 33 5.61 -6.80 2.29
CA SER A 33 6.14 -6.06 3.44
C SER A 33 6.08 -4.56 3.19
N GLY A 34 6.09 -3.77 4.26
CA GLY A 34 5.91 -2.33 4.12
C GLY A 34 5.51 -1.63 5.41
N PHE A 35 5.25 -0.33 5.30
CA PHE A 35 4.76 0.51 6.39
C PHE A 35 3.86 1.63 5.87
N SER A 36 3.09 2.22 6.77
CA SER A 36 2.29 3.41 6.49
C SER A 36 2.46 4.43 7.60
N THR A 37 2.75 5.67 7.23
CA THR A 37 2.86 6.79 8.17
C THR A 37 1.71 7.78 7.95
N PRO A 38 1.14 8.34 9.03
CA PRO A 38 0.22 9.47 8.92
C PRO A 38 0.96 10.72 8.40
N GLY A 39 0.24 11.61 7.71
CA GLY A 39 0.77 12.90 7.24
C GLY A 39 -0.18 13.64 6.29
N MET A 40 0.25 14.81 5.80
CA MET A 40 -0.35 15.53 4.66
C MET A 40 0.74 15.72 3.58
N PRO A 41 1.00 14.72 2.71
CA PRO A 41 0.25 13.46 2.52
C PRO A 41 0.65 12.34 3.48
N ALA A 42 -0.23 11.35 3.63
CA ALA A 42 0.15 10.06 4.21
C ALA A 42 1.04 9.30 3.22
N VAL A 43 2.02 8.56 3.74
CA VAL A 43 2.93 7.74 2.93
C VAL A 43 2.65 6.27 3.20
N ILE A 44 2.55 5.48 2.13
CA ILE A 44 2.51 4.02 2.19
C ILE A 44 3.66 3.50 1.34
N VAL A 45 4.48 2.64 1.95
CA VAL A 45 5.55 1.93 1.25
C VAL A 45 5.20 0.45 1.24
N LEU A 46 5.25 -0.16 0.06
CA LEU A 46 5.03 -1.59 -0.16
C LEU A 46 6.21 -2.16 -0.92
N GLN A 47 6.64 -3.37 -0.57
CA GLN A 47 7.70 -4.07 -1.27
C GLN A 47 7.48 -5.59 -1.28
N GLY A 48 7.92 -6.24 -2.36
CA GLY A 48 7.78 -7.68 -2.56
C GLY A 48 7.89 -8.07 -4.03
N GLU A 49 7.30 -9.20 -4.40
CA GLU A 49 7.18 -9.64 -5.79
C GLU A 49 6.41 -8.61 -6.63
N ALA A 50 6.95 -8.20 -7.78
CA ALA A 50 6.41 -7.10 -8.57
C ALA A 50 4.94 -7.30 -8.96
N LYS A 51 4.55 -8.53 -9.30
CA LYS A 51 3.16 -8.86 -9.64
C LYS A 51 2.24 -8.63 -8.45
N LEU A 52 2.59 -9.16 -7.28
CA LEU A 52 1.81 -8.98 -6.05
C LEU A 52 1.74 -7.52 -5.63
N VAL A 53 2.84 -6.77 -5.75
CA VAL A 53 2.86 -5.32 -5.46
C VAL A 53 1.91 -4.56 -6.40
N GLN A 54 1.90 -4.90 -7.69
CA GLN A 54 1.04 -4.25 -8.68
C GLN A 54 -0.45 -4.61 -8.48
N ASP A 55 -0.75 -5.87 -8.21
CA ASP A 55 -2.11 -6.34 -7.89
C ASP A 55 -2.64 -5.65 -6.63
N TYR A 56 -1.80 -5.57 -5.59
CA TYR A 56 -2.16 -4.92 -4.35
C TYR A 56 -2.30 -3.39 -4.48
N TRP A 57 -1.48 -2.75 -5.33
CA TRP A 57 -1.68 -1.34 -5.67
C TRP A 57 -3.03 -1.08 -6.33
N SER A 58 -3.45 -1.96 -7.25
CA SER A 58 -4.76 -1.86 -7.89
C SER A 58 -5.91 -1.93 -6.87
N TYR A 59 -5.79 -2.82 -5.87
CA TYR A 59 -6.72 -2.89 -4.75
C TYR A 59 -6.76 -1.59 -3.93
N ILE A 60 -5.60 -1.02 -3.57
CA ILE A 60 -5.52 0.24 -2.80
C ILE A 60 -6.21 1.38 -3.55
N ARG A 61 -6.02 1.49 -4.87
CA ARG A 61 -6.66 2.54 -5.69
C ARG A 61 -8.18 2.46 -5.64
N THR A 62 -8.74 1.25 -5.75
CA THR A 62 -10.18 1.03 -5.64
C THR A 62 -10.69 1.34 -4.23
N MET A 63 -9.93 0.97 -3.19
CA MET A 63 -10.34 1.16 -1.80
C MET A 63 -10.37 2.63 -1.36
N PHE A 64 -9.39 3.43 -1.80
CA PHE A 64 -9.24 4.83 -1.35
C PHE A 64 -9.64 5.88 -2.38
N GLY A 65 -10.03 5.47 -3.59
CA GLY A 65 -10.30 6.41 -4.69
C GLY A 65 -9.07 7.24 -5.06
N THR A 66 -7.87 6.80 -4.66
CA THR A 66 -6.61 7.45 -5.02
C THR A 66 -6.39 7.26 -6.52
N ARG A 67 -6.49 8.37 -7.26
CA ARG A 67 -6.22 8.40 -8.71
C ARG A 67 -4.73 8.24 -8.98
#